data_AF-A0A925DT83-F1
#
_entry.id   AF-A0A925DT83-F1
#
_cell.length_a   1.000
_cell.length_b   1.000
_cell.length_c   1.000
_cell.angle_alpha   90.00
_cell.angle_beta   90.00
_cell.angle_gamma   90.00
#
_symmetry.space_group_name_H-M   'P 1'
#
loop_
_entity.id
_entity.type
_entity.pdbx_description
1 polymer ?
#
loop_
_entity_poly.entity_id
_entity_poly.type
_entity_poly.pdbx_seq_one_letter_code
_entity_poly.pdbx_strand_id
1 'polypeptide(L)'
;MAIYRFRVTFEEYDEVYRDIEIRSSQTFKDFHIAIQEAIKFDNKHAASFFVSDDYWRKGLEITLLKEDLEDGVKLMESTKIVSCVEDPHQHFVYVYDKAAVWSFNIGLIKIIKDEPKGILPSCVKTMGTPPKQYKTDALIKDENLAPEVAMAGLLKDLDDEEAYKVAIEKPEEILDQEEAKSVGDEDAGAEEGFEEEEGEGDEEGFDAPPEGF
;
A
#
# COMPACT_ATOMS: atom_id res chain seq x y z
N MET A 1 5.61 -36.80 9.78
CA MET A 1 4.58 -35.96 10.45
C MET A 1 3.59 -35.46 9.41
N ALA A 2 2.36 -35.08 9.79
CA ALA A 2 1.40 -34.60 8.79
C ALA A 2 1.74 -33.17 8.33
N ILE A 3 1.47 -32.88 7.06
CA ILE A 3 1.46 -31.53 6.50
C ILE A 3 0.01 -31.15 6.23
N TYR A 4 -0.31 -29.93 6.62
CA TYR A 4 -1.59 -29.33 6.35
C TYR A 4 -1.45 -28.37 5.19
N ARG A 5 -2.38 -28.47 4.24
CA ARG A 5 -2.55 -27.48 3.18
C ARG A 5 -3.79 -26.66 3.51
N PHE A 6 -3.58 -25.39 3.77
CA PHE A 6 -4.64 -24.42 4.02
C PHE A 6 -4.85 -23.57 2.77
N ARG A 7 -6.10 -23.27 2.46
CA ARG A 7 -6.44 -22.18 1.55
C ARG A 7 -6.69 -20.92 2.37
N VAL A 8 -6.02 -19.85 2.01
CA VAL A 8 -6.14 -18.51 2.60
C VAL A 8 -6.79 -17.61 1.55
N THR A 9 -7.95 -17.06 1.86
CA THR A 9 -8.76 -16.23 0.97
C THR A 9 -9.08 -14.91 1.66
N PHE A 10 -9.10 -13.81 0.92
CA PHE A 10 -9.54 -12.51 1.45
C PHE A 10 -11.05 -12.53 1.66
N GLU A 11 -11.54 -12.04 2.80
CA GLU A 11 -12.99 -12.02 3.10
C GLU A 11 -13.79 -11.22 2.06
N GLU A 12 -13.21 -10.16 1.51
CA GLU A 12 -13.84 -9.32 0.48
C GLU A 12 -13.63 -9.83 -0.96
N TYR A 13 -12.67 -10.73 -1.18
CA TYR A 13 -12.23 -11.13 -2.53
C TYR A 13 -12.01 -12.65 -2.62
N ASP A 14 -13.09 -13.40 -2.79
CA ASP A 14 -13.06 -14.86 -2.86
C ASP A 14 -12.19 -15.44 -4.01
N GLU A 15 -12.00 -14.67 -5.07
CA GLU A 15 -11.20 -15.07 -6.24
C GLU A 15 -9.69 -14.99 -5.98
N VAL A 16 -9.27 -14.24 -4.95
CA VAL A 16 -7.87 -14.04 -4.59
C VAL A 16 -7.53 -14.96 -3.42
N TYR A 17 -6.72 -15.98 -3.67
CA TYR A 17 -6.36 -16.94 -2.64
C TYR A 17 -4.95 -17.51 -2.76
N ARG A 18 -4.44 -18.05 -1.66
CA ARG A 18 -3.15 -18.74 -1.55
C ARG A 18 -3.38 -20.12 -0.95
N ASP A 19 -2.83 -21.17 -1.55
CA ASP A 19 -2.76 -22.47 -0.89
C ASP A 19 -1.37 -22.60 -0.25
N ILE A 20 -1.31 -22.67 1.07
CA ILE A 20 -0.08 -22.72 1.86
C ILE A 20 0.04 -24.08 2.54
N GLU A 21 1.20 -24.71 2.40
CA GLU A 21 1.57 -25.93 3.10
C GLU A 21 2.41 -25.62 4.33
N ILE A 22 2.06 -26.24 5.46
CA ILE A 22 2.75 -26.08 6.73
C ILE A 22 2.79 -27.42 7.49
N ARG A 23 3.88 -27.69 8.21
CA ARG A 23 3.96 -28.90 9.04
C ARG A 23 3.05 -28.76 10.26
N SER A 24 2.41 -29.86 10.63
CA SER A 24 1.59 -29.96 11.86
C SER A 24 2.31 -29.48 13.14
N SER A 25 3.64 -29.62 13.22
CA SER A 25 4.43 -29.18 14.37
C SER A 25 4.90 -27.73 14.35
N GLN A 26 4.77 -27.04 13.22
CA GLN A 26 5.13 -25.64 13.13
C GLN A 26 4.11 -24.78 13.87
N THR A 27 4.51 -23.54 14.12
CA THR A 27 3.75 -22.61 14.94
C THR A 27 2.84 -21.73 14.10
N PHE A 28 1.86 -21.09 14.74
CA PHE A 28 1.07 -20.04 14.08
C PHE A 28 1.91 -18.83 13.70
N LYS A 29 3.06 -18.58 14.37
CA LYS A 29 4.02 -17.55 13.96
C LYS A 29 4.65 -17.88 12.60
N ASP A 30 5.03 -19.14 12.38
CA ASP A 30 5.53 -19.58 11.08
C ASP A 30 4.45 -19.40 9.99
N PHE A 31 3.20 -19.70 10.33
CA PHE A 31 2.08 -19.56 9.41
C PHE A 31 1.80 -18.09 9.05
N HIS A 32 1.80 -17.20 10.06
CA HIS A 32 1.69 -15.76 9.89
C HIS A 32 2.72 -15.23 8.90
N ILE A 33 4.00 -15.54 9.10
CA ILE A 33 5.09 -15.12 8.20
C ILE A 33 4.81 -15.61 6.77
N ALA A 34 4.45 -16.88 6.62
CA ALA A 34 4.18 -17.48 5.31
C ALA A 34 3.00 -16.83 4.58
N ILE A 35 1.93 -16.45 5.30
CA ILE A 35 0.80 -15.71 4.74
C ILE A 35 1.26 -14.35 4.22
N GLN A 36 1.92 -13.57 5.06
CA GLN A 36 2.40 -12.22 4.73
C GLN A 36 3.32 -12.23 3.51
N GLU A 37 4.28 -13.18 3.45
CA GLU A 37 5.17 -13.36 2.30
C GLU A 37 4.44 -13.77 1.00
N ALA A 38 3.36 -14.56 1.12
CA ALA A 38 2.56 -15.04 -0.01
C ALA A 38 1.66 -13.94 -0.60
N ILE A 39 1.18 -13.01 0.25
CA ILE A 39 0.33 -11.88 -0.18
C ILE A 39 1.13 -10.58 -0.40
N LYS A 40 2.43 -10.57 -0.10
CA LYS A 40 3.35 -9.42 -0.27
C LYS A 40 2.99 -8.21 0.61
N PHE A 41 2.53 -8.50 1.82
CA PHE A 41 2.36 -7.49 2.85
C PHE A 41 3.64 -7.42 3.70
N ASP A 42 3.87 -6.27 4.32
CA ASP A 42 4.90 -6.17 5.36
C ASP A 42 4.49 -6.96 6.61
N ASN A 43 5.45 -7.29 7.45
CA ASN A 43 5.23 -8.03 8.68
C ASN A 43 5.45 -7.10 9.89
N LYS A 44 4.80 -5.94 9.90
CA LYS A 44 5.00 -4.88 10.89
C LYS A 44 3.83 -4.72 11.86
N HIS A 45 2.64 -5.16 11.48
CA HIS A 45 1.43 -4.93 12.25
C HIS A 45 1.05 -6.11 13.15
N ALA A 46 0.19 -5.81 14.11
CA ALA A 46 -0.45 -6.82 14.95
C ALA A 46 -1.30 -7.77 14.10
N ALA A 47 -1.39 -9.02 14.56
CA ALA A 47 -2.17 -10.05 13.89
C ALA A 47 -2.75 -11.03 14.91
N SER A 48 -3.89 -11.61 14.60
CA SER A 48 -4.52 -12.68 15.39
C SER A 48 -5.15 -13.73 14.48
N PHE A 49 -4.99 -15.00 14.84
CA PHE A 49 -5.82 -16.09 14.30
C PHE A 49 -6.95 -16.40 15.28
N PHE A 50 -8.08 -16.82 14.75
CA PHE A 50 -9.22 -17.30 15.53
C PHE A 50 -9.59 -18.68 15.05
N VAL A 51 -9.57 -19.66 15.95
CA VAL A 51 -10.16 -20.99 15.67
C VAL A 51 -11.65 -20.80 15.43
N SER A 52 -12.12 -21.19 14.26
CA SER A 52 -13.46 -20.85 13.79
C SER A 52 -14.27 -22.09 13.41
N ASP A 53 -15.59 -21.92 13.42
CA ASP A 53 -16.54 -22.92 12.94
C ASP A 53 -16.83 -22.76 11.43
N ASP A 54 -17.72 -23.59 10.90
CA ASP A 54 -18.16 -23.54 9.49
C ASP A 54 -18.90 -22.23 9.12
N TYR A 55 -19.23 -21.40 10.11
CA TYR A 55 -19.85 -20.09 9.94
C TYR A 55 -18.87 -18.94 10.16
N TRP A 56 -17.56 -19.21 10.16
CA TRP A 56 -16.48 -18.23 10.34
C TRP A 56 -16.58 -17.43 11.64
N ARG A 57 -17.20 -18.01 12.69
CA ARG A 57 -17.31 -17.34 13.98
C ARG A 57 -15.97 -17.40 14.71
N LYS A 58 -15.49 -16.24 15.15
CA LYS A 58 -14.24 -16.10 15.90
C LYS A 58 -14.38 -16.75 17.28
N GLY A 59 -13.72 -17.90 17.47
CA GLY A 59 -13.61 -18.61 18.73
C GLY A 59 -12.31 -18.28 19.47
N LEU A 60 -11.51 -19.33 19.76
CA LEU A 60 -10.24 -19.19 20.47
C LEU A 60 -9.27 -18.28 19.70
N GLU A 61 -8.80 -17.22 20.35
CA GLU A 61 -7.81 -16.31 19.79
C GLU A 61 -6.37 -16.79 19.99
N ILE A 62 -5.56 -16.61 18.95
CA ILE A 62 -4.13 -16.88 18.91
C ILE A 62 -3.43 -15.60 18.40
N THR A 63 -2.96 -14.76 19.31
CA THR A 63 -2.39 -13.43 19.02
C THR A 63 -0.88 -13.47 18.75
N LEU A 64 -0.40 -12.54 17.93
CA LEU A 64 1.02 -12.31 17.69
C LEU A 64 1.70 -11.57 18.86
N LEU A 65 0.97 -10.67 19.51
CA LEU A 65 1.50 -9.75 20.51
C LEU A 65 1.39 -10.33 21.92
N LYS A 66 2.45 -10.20 22.72
CA LYS A 66 2.45 -10.68 24.10
C LYS A 66 1.62 -9.78 25.01
N GLU A 67 1.46 -8.51 24.63
CA GLU A 67 0.68 -7.51 25.35
C GLU A 67 -0.83 -7.81 25.30
N ASP A 68 -1.29 -8.51 24.25
CA ASP A 68 -2.70 -8.91 24.08
C ASP A 68 -3.01 -10.25 24.77
N LEU A 69 -2.10 -10.79 25.58
CA LEU A 69 -2.33 -12.05 26.30
C LEU A 69 -3.24 -11.82 27.51
N GLU A 70 -4.48 -12.31 27.37
CA GLU A 70 -5.49 -12.38 28.42
C GLU A 70 -5.93 -13.82 28.69
N ASP A 71 -6.84 -14.00 29.65
CA ASP A 71 -7.40 -15.32 29.98
C ASP A 71 -8.09 -15.94 28.76
N GLY A 72 -7.58 -17.09 28.31
CA GLY A 72 -8.11 -17.81 27.16
C GLY A 72 -7.49 -17.42 25.81
N VAL A 73 -6.57 -16.46 25.76
CA VAL A 73 -5.82 -16.11 24.54
C VAL A 73 -4.50 -16.87 24.50
N LYS A 74 -4.10 -17.37 23.32
CA LYS A 74 -2.81 -18.05 23.12
C LYS A 74 -1.84 -17.22 22.30
N LEU A 75 -0.54 -17.49 22.46
CA LEU A 75 0.50 -16.82 21.67
C LEU A 75 0.83 -17.61 20.41
N MET A 76 0.96 -16.94 19.27
CA MET A 76 1.35 -17.56 17.99
C MET A 76 2.72 -18.25 18.04
N GLU A 77 3.66 -17.71 18.81
CA GLU A 77 5.03 -18.22 18.95
C GLU A 77 5.10 -19.60 19.64
N SER A 78 4.18 -19.90 20.55
CA SER A 78 4.17 -21.16 21.32
C SER A 78 3.08 -22.14 20.87
N THR A 79 2.11 -21.68 20.08
CA THR A 79 0.98 -22.49 19.63
C THR A 79 1.29 -23.19 18.32
N LYS A 80 1.22 -24.53 18.32
CA LYS A 80 1.44 -25.36 17.13
C LYS A 80 0.16 -25.53 16.34
N ILE A 81 0.26 -25.65 15.02
CA ILE A 81 -0.91 -25.85 14.14
C ILE A 81 -1.74 -27.07 14.56
N VAL A 82 -1.09 -28.21 14.83
CA VAL A 82 -1.78 -29.45 15.24
C VAL A 82 -2.63 -29.29 16.51
N SER A 83 -2.30 -28.34 17.39
CA SER A 83 -3.04 -28.15 18.63
C SER A 83 -4.38 -27.43 18.45
N CYS A 84 -4.65 -26.92 17.24
CA CYS A 84 -5.86 -26.18 16.90
C CYS A 84 -6.58 -26.76 15.68
N VAL A 85 -6.18 -27.96 15.22
CA VAL A 85 -6.83 -28.69 14.12
C VAL A 85 -7.51 -29.92 14.71
N GLU A 86 -8.82 -29.85 14.88
CA GLU A 86 -9.63 -30.94 15.46
C GLU A 86 -10.40 -31.72 14.38
N ASP A 87 -10.84 -31.03 13.31
CA ASP A 87 -11.59 -31.62 12.20
C ASP A 87 -10.81 -31.54 10.87
N PRO A 88 -11.00 -32.49 9.92
CA PRO A 88 -10.46 -32.40 8.56
C PRO A 88 -10.87 -31.15 7.77
N HIS A 89 -11.97 -30.49 8.14
CA HIS A 89 -12.48 -29.23 7.57
C HIS A 89 -12.25 -28.05 8.51
N GLN A 90 -11.21 -28.08 9.35
CA GLN A 90 -10.91 -26.99 10.27
C GLN A 90 -10.86 -25.62 9.57
N HIS A 91 -11.56 -24.65 10.15
CA HIS A 91 -11.57 -23.26 9.73
C HIS A 91 -10.83 -22.36 10.72
N PHE A 92 -10.21 -21.30 10.20
CA PHE A 92 -9.67 -20.18 10.97
C PHE A 92 -10.03 -18.86 10.31
N VAL A 93 -10.23 -17.83 11.11
CA VAL A 93 -10.24 -16.44 10.65
C VAL A 93 -8.92 -15.82 11.03
N TYR A 94 -8.24 -15.18 10.09
CA TYR A 94 -7.00 -14.47 10.32
C TYR A 94 -7.24 -12.97 10.12
N VAL A 95 -6.91 -12.18 11.14
CA VAL A 95 -7.04 -10.73 11.11
C VAL A 95 -5.64 -10.13 11.20
N TYR A 96 -5.33 -9.24 10.27
CA TYR A 96 -4.07 -8.52 10.20
C TYR A 96 -4.31 -7.01 10.20
N ASP A 97 -3.46 -6.29 10.93
CA ASP A 97 -3.52 -4.84 11.10
C ASP A 97 -4.83 -4.38 11.77
N LYS A 98 -4.76 -4.02 13.06
CA LYS A 98 -5.94 -3.55 13.82
C LYS A 98 -6.54 -2.25 13.26
N ALA A 99 -5.79 -1.47 12.48
CA ALA A 99 -6.26 -0.23 11.88
C ALA A 99 -6.90 -0.44 10.51
N ALA A 100 -6.24 -1.19 9.62
CA ALA A 100 -6.77 -1.49 8.29
C ALA A 100 -7.78 -2.65 8.27
N VAL A 101 -7.77 -3.49 9.30
CA VAL A 101 -8.68 -4.63 9.54
C VAL A 101 -8.74 -5.57 8.33
N TRP A 102 -7.58 -6.04 7.88
CA TRP A 102 -7.52 -7.07 6.86
C TRP A 102 -8.00 -8.40 7.43
N SER A 103 -9.02 -8.99 6.83
CA SER A 103 -9.62 -10.25 7.28
C SER A 103 -9.53 -11.32 6.20
N PHE A 104 -9.15 -12.53 6.63
CA PHE A 104 -8.91 -13.67 5.76
C PHE A 104 -9.61 -14.91 6.31
N ASN A 105 -10.26 -15.62 5.41
CA ASN A 105 -10.86 -16.92 5.66
C ASN A 105 -9.85 -18.01 5.32
N ILE A 106 -9.56 -18.87 6.29
CA ILE A 106 -8.58 -19.95 6.16
C ILE A 106 -9.27 -21.30 6.36
N GLY A 107 -9.23 -22.16 5.35
CA GLY A 107 -9.82 -23.51 5.41
C GLY A 107 -8.78 -24.60 5.19
N LEU A 108 -8.83 -25.66 6.00
CA LEU A 108 -8.03 -26.88 5.77
C LEU A 108 -8.58 -27.63 4.55
N ILE A 109 -7.79 -27.71 3.49
CA ILE A 109 -8.22 -28.36 2.23
C ILE A 109 -7.57 -29.72 2.00
N LYS A 110 -6.45 -30.01 2.68
CA LYS A 110 -5.75 -31.30 2.52
C LYS A 110 -4.86 -31.62 3.71
N ILE A 111 -4.84 -32.90 4.09
CA ILE A 111 -3.87 -33.48 5.02
C ILE A 111 -2.98 -34.46 4.25
N ILE A 112 -1.67 -34.21 4.22
CA ILE A 112 -0.68 -35.01 3.51
C ILE A 112 0.13 -35.79 4.56
N LYS A 113 0.15 -37.13 4.43
CA LYS A 113 0.81 -38.03 5.40
C LYS A 113 2.30 -38.26 5.13
N ASP A 114 2.72 -38.13 3.88
CA ASP A 114 4.12 -38.24 3.48
C ASP A 114 4.80 -36.87 3.49
N GLU A 115 6.09 -36.85 3.83
CA GLU A 115 6.92 -35.64 3.83
C GLU A 115 7.43 -35.34 2.41
N PRO A 116 6.85 -34.37 1.67
CA PRO A 116 7.51 -33.75 0.53
C PRO A 116 8.90 -33.26 0.94
N LYS A 117 9.87 -33.55 0.08
CA LYS A 117 11.21 -33.00 0.18
C LYS A 117 11.10 -31.49 -0.11
N GLY A 118 11.23 -30.65 0.91
CA GLY A 118 11.13 -29.20 0.74
C GLY A 118 11.20 -28.40 2.03
N ILE A 119 11.38 -27.09 1.87
CA ILE A 119 11.33 -26.10 2.96
C ILE A 119 9.87 -25.73 3.17
N LEU A 120 9.41 -25.75 4.43
CA LEU A 120 8.06 -25.41 4.84
C LEU A 120 8.12 -24.38 5.98
N PRO A 121 7.17 -23.42 6.05
CA PRO A 121 5.95 -23.37 5.25
C PRO A 121 6.23 -22.86 3.82
N SER A 122 5.33 -23.17 2.88
CA SER A 122 5.49 -22.74 1.48
C SER A 122 4.15 -22.52 0.79
N CYS A 123 4.06 -21.48 -0.02
CA CYS A 123 2.89 -21.21 -0.86
C CYS A 123 2.97 -22.05 -2.15
N VAL A 124 2.11 -23.06 -2.26
CA VAL A 124 2.11 -24.02 -3.39
C VAL A 124 1.13 -23.63 -4.51
N LYS A 125 0.18 -22.73 -4.24
CA LYS A 125 -0.71 -22.18 -5.25
C LYS A 125 -1.01 -20.71 -4.99
N THR A 126 -1.01 -19.92 -6.05
CA THR A 126 -1.36 -18.50 -6.04
C THR A 126 -2.42 -18.25 -7.09
N MET A 127 -3.53 -17.62 -6.70
CA MET A 127 -4.59 -17.16 -7.61
C MET A 127 -4.96 -15.72 -7.30
N GLY A 128 -5.12 -14.91 -8.34
CA GLY A 128 -5.43 -13.49 -8.21
C GLY A 128 -4.29 -12.62 -7.65
N THR A 129 -4.40 -11.33 -7.90
CA THR A 129 -3.48 -10.31 -7.38
C THR A 129 -4.00 -9.80 -6.02
N PRO A 130 -3.20 -9.83 -4.94
CA PRO A 130 -3.60 -9.26 -3.66
C PRO A 130 -3.87 -7.75 -3.80
N PRO A 131 -4.83 -7.20 -3.04
CA PRO A 131 -5.00 -5.76 -2.94
C PRO A 131 -3.74 -5.10 -2.36
N LYS A 132 -3.56 -3.79 -2.59
CA LYS A 132 -2.47 -3.04 -1.95
C LYS A 132 -2.73 -2.94 -0.44
N GLN A 133 -1.73 -3.24 0.37
CA GLN A 133 -1.82 -3.22 1.84
C GLN A 133 -2.24 -1.85 2.37
N TYR A 134 -1.58 -0.78 1.91
CA TYR A 134 -1.95 0.58 2.22
C TYR A 134 -2.78 1.13 1.07
N LYS A 135 -3.99 1.60 1.39
CA LYS A 135 -4.69 2.51 0.51
C LYS A 135 -3.77 3.73 0.42
N THR A 136 -3.22 3.99 -0.76
CA THR A 136 -2.74 5.34 -1.05
C THR A 136 -4.00 6.19 -0.97
N ASP A 137 -4.28 6.76 0.20
CA ASP A 137 -5.17 7.90 0.28
C ASP A 137 -4.67 8.81 -0.81
N ALA A 138 -5.52 9.03 -1.80
CA ALA A 138 -5.20 9.92 -2.89
C ALA A 138 -4.80 11.23 -2.23
N LEU A 139 -3.48 11.51 -2.20
CA LEU A 139 -2.97 12.85 -2.08
C LEU A 139 -3.85 13.66 -3.01
N ILE A 140 -4.63 14.52 -2.36
CA ILE A 140 -5.75 15.24 -2.91
C ILE A 140 -5.35 15.68 -4.31
N LYS A 141 -5.93 15.04 -5.34
CA LYS A 141 -6.05 15.65 -6.67
C LYS A 141 -6.99 16.83 -6.47
N ASP A 142 -6.47 17.87 -5.83
CA ASP A 142 -6.99 19.19 -6.06
C ASP A 142 -6.44 19.51 -7.44
N GLU A 143 -7.29 19.40 -8.46
CA GLU A 143 -6.92 19.78 -9.82
C GLU A 143 -6.56 21.27 -9.92
N ASN A 144 -6.67 22.04 -8.82
CA ASN A 144 -6.20 23.42 -8.71
C ASN A 144 -4.85 23.59 -7.99
N LEU A 145 -4.17 22.52 -7.56
CA LEU A 145 -2.81 22.68 -7.02
C LEU A 145 -1.82 22.90 -8.18
N ALA A 146 -1.10 24.03 -8.13
CA ALA A 146 -0.08 24.36 -9.11
C ALA A 146 0.95 23.21 -9.22
N PRO A 147 1.43 22.88 -10.44
CA PRO A 147 2.32 21.74 -10.70
C PRO A 147 3.55 21.68 -9.80
N GLU A 148 4.12 22.84 -9.42
CA GLU A 148 5.26 22.93 -8.50
C GLU A 148 4.97 22.36 -7.11
N VAL A 149 3.76 22.59 -6.58
CA VAL A 149 3.39 22.14 -5.22
C VAL A 149 3.18 20.62 -5.20
N ALA A 150 2.64 20.08 -6.29
CA ALA A 150 2.47 18.64 -6.46
C ALA A 150 3.83 17.92 -6.59
N MET A 151 4.77 18.50 -7.36
CA MET A 151 6.12 17.95 -7.52
C MET A 151 6.93 18.02 -6.21
N ALA A 152 6.85 19.13 -5.47
CA ALA A 152 7.51 19.28 -4.17
C ALA A 152 6.97 18.33 -3.09
N GLY A 153 5.68 17.97 -3.17
CA GLY A 153 5.10 16.92 -2.33
C GLY A 153 5.66 15.53 -2.64
N LEU A 154 5.84 15.20 -3.92
CA LEU A 154 6.43 13.94 -4.38
C LEU A 154 7.91 13.79 -4.01
N LEU A 155 8.66 14.88 -3.97
CA LEU A 155 10.09 14.88 -3.63
C LEU A 155 10.35 14.78 -2.12
N LYS A 156 9.38 15.15 -1.27
CA LYS A 156 9.53 15.12 0.20
C LYS A 156 9.59 13.71 0.79
N ASP A 157 9.09 12.73 0.05
CA ASP A 157 8.99 11.33 0.50
C ASP A 157 10.08 10.42 -0.14
N LEU A 158 10.93 10.99 -0.99
CA LEU A 158 12.09 10.33 -1.58
C LEU A 158 13.32 10.54 -0.70
N ASP A 159 14.23 9.56 -0.66
CA ASP A 159 15.52 9.77 -0.02
C ASP A 159 16.42 10.71 -0.85
N ASP A 160 17.40 11.33 -0.19
CA ASP A 160 18.23 12.39 -0.79
C ASP A 160 18.99 11.92 -2.06
N GLU A 161 19.28 10.61 -2.19
CA GLU A 161 19.94 10.06 -3.38
C GLU A 161 18.98 9.90 -4.57
N GLU A 162 17.74 9.52 -4.30
CA GLU A 162 16.72 9.30 -5.32
C GLU A 162 16.15 10.62 -5.85
N ALA A 163 16.03 11.64 -5.00
CA ALA A 163 15.68 13.01 -5.39
C ALA A 163 16.71 13.60 -6.36
N TYR A 164 18.01 13.33 -6.13
CA TYR A 164 19.10 13.82 -6.98
C TYR A 164 19.11 13.17 -8.37
N LYS A 165 18.76 11.89 -8.48
CA LYS A 165 18.64 11.20 -9.78
C LYS A 165 17.50 11.75 -10.63
N VAL A 166 16.35 12.01 -10.01
CA VAL A 166 15.18 12.59 -10.69
C VAL A 166 15.51 13.98 -11.24
N ALA A 167 16.27 14.78 -10.49
CA ALA A 167 16.73 16.10 -10.94
C ALA A 167 17.72 16.05 -12.12
N ILE A 168 18.45 14.95 -12.30
CA ILE A 168 19.44 14.79 -13.37
C ILE A 168 18.84 14.16 -14.63
N GLU A 169 17.88 13.24 -14.51
CA GLU A 169 17.34 12.49 -15.66
C GLU A 169 16.33 13.28 -16.51
N LYS A 170 15.79 14.41 -16.01
CA LYS A 170 14.83 15.27 -16.75
C LYS A 170 15.14 16.76 -16.60
N PRO A 171 16.17 17.29 -17.29
CA PRO A 171 16.57 18.69 -17.17
C PRO A 171 15.63 19.68 -17.88
N GLU A 172 14.66 19.23 -18.69
CA GLU A 172 13.84 20.11 -19.55
C GLU A 172 12.58 20.68 -18.87
N GLU A 173 12.25 20.31 -17.63
CA GLU A 173 11.09 20.87 -16.91
C GLU A 173 11.48 21.88 -15.81
N ILE A 174 12.76 22.27 -15.69
CA ILE A 174 13.26 23.13 -14.60
C ILE A 174 13.57 24.58 -15.05
N LEU A 175 13.56 24.87 -16.35
CA LEU A 175 13.83 26.22 -16.84
C LEU A 175 12.53 26.95 -17.18
N ASP A 176 11.99 27.69 -16.21
CA ASP A 176 11.83 29.13 -16.39
C ASP A 176 11.49 29.87 -15.07
N GLN A 177 12.22 30.98 -14.87
CA GLN A 177 12.07 32.05 -13.88
C GLN A 177 12.76 31.89 -12.52
N GLU A 178 14.05 32.27 -12.48
CA GLU A 178 14.49 33.29 -11.52
C GLU A 178 15.49 34.24 -12.19
N GLU A 179 14.99 35.38 -12.66
CA GLU A 179 15.77 36.61 -12.64
C GLU A 179 15.55 37.27 -11.26
N ALA A 180 16.54 37.19 -10.38
CA ALA A 180 16.65 38.13 -9.25
C ALA A 180 18.10 38.22 -8.72
N LYS A 181 18.87 39.11 -9.36
CA LYS A 181 19.87 40.02 -8.78
C LYS A 181 20.81 39.51 -7.67
N SER A 182 22.10 39.44 -8.00
CA SER A 182 23.18 39.86 -7.10
C SER A 182 24.48 40.19 -7.87
N VAL A 183 24.75 41.50 -7.97
CA VAL A 183 26.06 42.20 -7.90
C VAL A 183 27.20 41.74 -8.82
N GLY A 184 27.56 42.61 -9.76
CA GLY A 184 28.84 42.64 -10.46
C GLY A 184 28.93 43.90 -11.33
N ASP A 185 29.67 44.89 -10.85
CA ASP A 185 30.05 46.14 -11.50
C ASP A 185 30.90 45.88 -12.77
N GLU A 186 31.19 46.95 -13.52
CA GLU A 186 32.11 47.08 -14.67
C GLU A 186 31.46 47.29 -16.07
N ASP A 187 31.13 48.56 -16.31
CA ASP A 187 31.70 49.47 -17.32
C ASP A 187 31.64 49.15 -18.84
N ALA A 188 31.43 50.27 -19.56
CA ALA A 188 31.74 50.58 -20.96
C ALA A 188 30.74 50.23 -22.08
N GLY A 189 30.03 51.27 -22.54
CA GLY A 189 30.25 51.77 -23.91
C GLY A 189 29.07 51.87 -24.88
N ALA A 190 28.76 53.13 -25.27
CA ALA A 190 28.18 53.61 -26.54
C ALA A 190 26.70 53.25 -26.83
N GLU A 191 25.76 54.19 -26.78
CA GLU A 191 25.45 55.34 -27.67
C GLU A 191 24.50 55.01 -28.85
N GLU A 192 23.54 55.94 -29.01
CA GLU A 192 22.63 56.22 -30.13
C GLU A 192 21.43 55.25 -30.32
N GLY A 193 20.17 55.69 -30.46
CA GLY A 193 19.58 57.02 -30.60
C GLY A 193 18.07 56.88 -30.89
N PHE A 194 17.30 57.97 -30.69
CA PHE A 194 16.13 58.45 -31.46
C PHE A 194 15.01 57.44 -31.87
N GLU A 195 13.70 57.66 -31.78
CA GLU A 195 12.84 58.84 -31.90
C GLU A 195 11.39 58.45 -31.51
N GLU A 196 10.59 59.47 -31.24
CA GLU A 196 9.19 59.52 -30.82
C GLU A 196 8.21 58.97 -31.87
N GLU A 197 7.01 58.54 -31.46
CA GLU A 197 5.79 59.37 -31.59
C GLU A 197 4.50 58.63 -31.19
N GLU A 198 3.55 59.48 -30.82
CA GLU A 198 2.26 59.25 -30.19
C GLU A 198 1.15 58.78 -31.16
N GLY A 199 0.00 58.42 -30.60
CA GLY A 199 -1.25 58.27 -31.34
C GLY A 199 -2.42 57.93 -30.44
N GLU A 200 -2.99 58.93 -29.79
CA GLU A 200 -4.31 58.90 -29.15
C GLU A 200 -5.45 58.71 -30.18
N GLY A 201 -6.62 58.25 -29.71
CA GLY A 201 -7.86 58.25 -30.50
C GLY A 201 -9.05 57.55 -29.84
N ASP A 202 -9.65 58.22 -28.84
CA ASP A 202 -11.07 58.35 -28.46
C ASP A 202 -12.12 57.49 -29.23
N GLU A 203 -12.92 56.66 -28.55
CA GLU A 203 -14.19 56.93 -27.83
C GLU A 203 -15.49 56.83 -28.66
N GLU A 204 -16.50 56.24 -27.98
CA GLU A 204 -17.96 56.46 -28.07
C GLU A 204 -18.88 55.62 -28.98
N GLY A 205 -20.00 55.19 -28.36
CA GLY A 205 -21.33 55.07 -28.99
C GLY A 205 -21.92 53.65 -29.05
N PHE A 206 -22.61 53.13 -28.04
CA PHE A 206 -24.02 53.36 -27.64
C PHE A 206 -25.04 52.34 -28.21
N ASP A 207 -25.93 51.95 -27.29
CA ASP A 207 -27.27 51.35 -27.35
C ASP A 207 -27.51 49.84 -27.47
N ALA A 208 -28.42 49.41 -26.60
CA ALA A 208 -28.93 48.06 -26.40
C ALA A 208 -30.40 47.95 -26.94
N PRO A 209 -31.23 46.96 -26.57
CA PRO A 209 -31.91 46.01 -27.48
C PRO A 209 -33.46 46.27 -27.45
N PRO A 210 -34.45 45.33 -27.54
CA PRO A 210 -34.43 43.86 -27.73
C PRO A 210 -35.62 43.26 -28.55
N GLU A 211 -35.70 41.91 -28.47
CA GLU A 211 -36.86 41.00 -28.51
C GLU A 211 -37.42 40.42 -29.82
N GLY A 212 -37.62 39.09 -29.76
CA GLY A 212 -38.48 38.30 -30.62
C GLY A 212 -38.51 36.84 -30.15
N PHE A 213 -39.60 36.48 -29.47
CA PHE A 213 -40.00 35.11 -29.07
C PHE A 213 -40.27 34.19 -30.27
#